data_AF-A0A946FDW4-F1
#
_entry.id   AF-A0A946FDW4-F1
#
_cell.length_a   1.000
_cell.length_b   1.000
_cell.length_c   1.000
_cell.angle_alpha   90.00
_cell.angle_beta   90.00
_cell.angle_gamma   90.00
#
_symmetry.space_group_name_H-M   'P 1'
#
loop_
_entity.id
_entity.type
_entity.pdbx_description
1 polymer ?
#
loop_
_entity_poly.entity_id
_entity_poly.type
_entity_poly.pdbx_seq_one_letter_code
_entity_poly.pdbx_strand_id
1 'polypeptide(L)'
;MYETAYTPAKVWKWEKENGGKWAGLNRPVAGATHEQPLPTGRHPLQIYSLATPNGVKVTVMLEELLALGHEAAEYDAHLIKIDDGDQFGSGFVEVNPNSKIPAMMDNSTIPPTRIFESSAILFYLAEKFDALIPKDPNKRAECLSWFFWQAGSAPFLGGGFGHFYQYAP
;
A
#
# COMPACT_ATOMS: atom_id res chain seq x y z
N MET A 1 30.89 17.50 27.74
CA MET A 1 31.32 17.90 26.39
C MET A 1 30.08 18.26 25.63
N TYR A 2 29.99 19.48 25.08
CA TYR A 2 28.89 19.83 24.19
C TYR A 2 29.06 19.03 22.90
N GLU A 3 28.04 18.28 22.50
CA GLU A 3 27.99 17.72 21.14
C GLU A 3 28.16 18.85 20.14
N THR A 4 29.09 18.67 19.20
CA THR A 4 29.23 19.58 18.05
C THR A 4 27.92 19.60 17.27
N ALA A 5 27.38 20.79 16.99
CA ALA A 5 26.15 20.93 16.21
C ALA A 5 26.28 20.22 14.85
N TYR A 6 25.28 19.40 14.51
CA TYR A 6 25.24 18.70 13.23
C TYR A 6 25.21 19.70 12.06
N THR A 7 26.05 19.47 11.06
CA THR A 7 26.09 20.24 9.80
C THR A 7 25.80 19.32 8.63
N PRO A 8 24.68 19.48 7.90
CA PRO A 8 24.38 18.67 6.72
C PRO A 8 25.47 18.79 5.64
N ALA A 9 25.78 17.66 4.98
CA ALA A 9 26.71 17.65 3.85
C ALA A 9 26.12 18.38 2.62
N LYS A 10 26.99 18.99 1.80
CA LYS A 10 26.58 19.63 0.52
C LYS A 10 25.91 18.67 -0.45
N VAL A 11 26.32 17.41 -0.43
CA VAL A 11 25.74 16.32 -1.20
C VAL A 11 25.47 15.19 -0.22
N TRP A 12 24.20 14.81 -0.11
CA TRP A 12 23.82 13.70 0.75
C TRP A 12 24.43 12.39 0.22
N LYS A 13 24.97 11.58 1.13
CA LYS A 13 25.51 10.25 0.84
C LYS A 13 24.82 9.23 1.74
N TRP A 14 24.56 8.05 1.19
CA TRP A 14 24.05 6.93 1.98
C TRP A 14 25.21 6.26 2.72
N GLU A 15 25.51 6.77 3.91
CA GLU A 15 26.47 6.17 4.84
C GLU A 15 25.71 5.14 5.70
N LYS A 16 26.07 3.84 5.61
CA LYS A 16 25.44 2.74 6.39
C LYS A 16 25.69 2.93 7.91
N GLU A 17 24.85 2.54 8.87
CA GLU A 17 23.39 2.50 8.98
C GLU A 17 23.00 3.59 10.00
N ASN A 18 21.87 4.27 9.81
CA ASN A 18 21.20 4.94 10.92
C ASN A 18 20.33 3.86 11.57
N GLY A 19 20.58 3.50 12.83
CA GLY A 19 19.92 2.36 13.50
C GLY A 19 18.39 2.40 13.43
N GLY A 20 17.74 1.29 13.78
CA GLY A 20 16.28 1.17 13.79
C GLY A 20 15.78 -0.07 13.06
N LYS A 21 14.53 -0.46 13.32
CA LYS A 21 13.97 -1.76 12.87
C LYS A 21 14.06 -2.00 11.36
N TRP A 22 14.07 -0.94 10.55
CA TRP A 22 13.94 -1.00 9.08
C TRP A 22 15.19 -0.54 8.31
N ALA A 23 16.33 -0.37 8.98
CA ALA A 23 17.53 0.22 8.40
C ALA A 23 18.08 -0.57 7.18
N GLY A 24 17.93 -1.91 7.19
CA GLY A 24 18.35 -2.77 6.08
C GLY A 24 17.41 -2.78 4.87
N LEU A 25 16.17 -2.29 5.01
CA LEU A 25 15.14 -2.31 3.97
C LEU A 25 14.95 -0.93 3.32
N ASN A 26 15.05 0.14 4.11
CA ASN A 26 14.94 1.52 3.62
C ASN A 26 16.19 1.89 2.81
N ARG A 27 16.00 2.23 1.54
CA ARG A 27 17.09 2.51 0.60
C ARG A 27 16.81 3.78 -0.20
N PRO A 28 17.86 4.49 -0.68
CA PRO A 28 17.70 5.66 -1.53
C PRO A 28 17.39 5.30 -3.00
N VAL A 29 17.18 4.02 -3.31
CA VAL A 29 16.91 3.50 -4.65
C VAL A 29 15.70 2.59 -4.63
N ALA A 30 14.93 2.59 -5.72
CA ALA A 30 13.77 1.74 -5.93
C ALA A 30 14.11 0.50 -6.78
N GLY A 31 13.12 -0.36 -7.00
CA GLY A 31 13.21 -1.50 -7.91
C GLY A 31 13.40 -2.84 -7.21
N ALA A 32 13.28 -3.90 -8.03
CA ALA A 32 13.39 -5.28 -7.59
C ALA A 32 14.81 -5.59 -7.11
N THR A 33 14.91 -6.49 -6.13
CA THR A 33 16.19 -6.94 -5.53
C THR A 33 16.47 -8.41 -5.76
N HIS A 34 15.43 -9.18 -6.08
CA HIS A 34 15.51 -10.60 -6.33
C HIS A 34 14.35 -11.04 -7.22
N GLU A 35 14.54 -12.16 -7.92
CA GLU A 35 13.48 -12.78 -8.69
C GLU A 35 12.50 -13.51 -7.78
N GLN A 36 11.23 -13.13 -7.85
CA GLN A 36 10.16 -13.72 -7.05
C GLN A 36 8.84 -13.56 -7.80
N PRO A 37 8.38 -14.59 -8.54
CA PRO A 37 7.06 -14.56 -9.14
C PRO A 37 5.98 -14.59 -8.05
N LEU A 38 4.88 -13.87 -8.29
CA LEU A 38 3.75 -13.86 -7.37
C LEU A 38 2.82 -15.06 -7.59
N PRO A 39 2.25 -15.65 -6.53
CA PRO A 39 1.20 -16.65 -6.67
C PRO A 39 -0.05 -16.02 -7.28
N THR A 40 -0.86 -16.82 -7.99
CA THR A 40 -2.18 -16.43 -8.47
C THR A 40 -3.15 -17.55 -8.12
N GLY A 41 -4.24 -17.19 -7.43
CA GLY A 41 -5.30 -18.13 -7.08
C GLY A 41 -6.42 -18.18 -8.12
N ARG A 42 -7.59 -18.65 -7.69
CA ARG A 42 -8.74 -18.91 -8.56
C ARG A 42 -9.66 -17.71 -8.75
N HIS A 43 -9.59 -16.72 -7.86
CA HIS A 43 -10.54 -15.62 -7.80
C HIS A 43 -10.14 -14.47 -8.74
N PRO A 44 -11.09 -13.64 -9.21
CA PRO A 44 -10.78 -12.55 -10.14
C PRO A 44 -9.85 -11.49 -9.55
N LEU A 45 -9.96 -11.23 -8.24
CA LEU A 45 -9.16 -10.23 -7.55
C LEU A 45 -8.02 -10.91 -6.78
N GLN A 46 -6.79 -10.54 -7.10
CA GLN A 46 -5.59 -11.01 -6.40
C GLN A 46 -5.04 -9.87 -5.56
N ILE A 47 -5.01 -10.03 -4.23
CA ILE A 47 -4.55 -9.01 -3.29
C ILE A 47 -3.20 -9.44 -2.72
N TYR A 48 -2.17 -8.61 -2.88
CA TYR A 48 -0.84 -8.82 -2.30
C TYR A 48 -0.65 -7.81 -1.17
N SER A 49 -0.74 -8.28 0.08
CA SER A 49 -0.93 -7.37 1.22
C SER A 49 -0.40 -7.94 2.55
N LEU A 50 -0.57 -7.16 3.60
CA LEU A 50 -0.27 -7.48 4.99
C LEU A 50 -1.29 -6.79 5.88
N ALA A 51 -1.60 -7.37 7.05
CA ALA A 51 -2.56 -6.85 8.04
C ALA A 51 -2.09 -5.56 8.76
N THR A 52 -1.78 -4.53 7.97
CA THR A 52 -1.45 -3.17 8.40
C THR A 52 -2.67 -2.26 8.24
N PRO A 53 -2.68 -1.04 8.82
CA PRO A 53 -3.77 -0.09 8.61
C PRO A 53 -4.09 0.21 7.14
N ASN A 54 -3.13 0.11 6.22
CA ASN A 54 -3.40 0.27 4.78
C ASN A 54 -3.95 -1.01 4.14
N GLY A 55 -3.47 -2.17 4.56
CA GLY A 55 -3.92 -3.46 4.03
C GLY A 55 -5.36 -3.79 4.43
N VAL A 56 -5.73 -3.55 5.69
CA VAL A 56 -7.09 -3.86 6.19
C VAL A 56 -8.18 -3.05 5.49
N LYS A 57 -7.86 -1.86 4.94
CA LYS A 57 -8.82 -1.07 4.14
C LYS A 57 -9.38 -1.89 2.98
N VAL A 58 -8.49 -2.58 2.27
CA VAL A 58 -8.85 -3.32 1.05
C VAL A 58 -9.63 -4.58 1.40
N THR A 59 -9.20 -5.34 2.40
CA THR A 59 -9.94 -6.54 2.81
C THR A 59 -11.32 -6.17 3.38
N VAL A 60 -11.43 -5.13 4.19
CA VAL A 60 -12.75 -4.63 4.66
C VAL A 60 -13.64 -4.24 3.48
N MET A 61 -13.13 -3.49 2.51
CA MET A 61 -13.89 -3.13 1.31
C MET A 61 -14.43 -4.35 0.55
N LEU A 62 -13.60 -5.38 0.38
CA LEU A 62 -13.99 -6.61 -0.33
C LEU A 62 -15.04 -7.40 0.47
N GLU A 63 -14.86 -7.56 1.77
CA GLU A 63 -15.86 -8.22 2.64
C GLU A 63 -17.20 -7.46 2.67
N GLU A 64 -17.18 -6.12 2.69
CA GLU A 64 -18.40 -5.31 2.61
C GLU A 64 -19.11 -5.48 1.25
N LEU A 65 -18.36 -5.55 0.15
CA LEU A 65 -18.92 -5.84 -1.18
C LEU A 65 -19.54 -7.25 -1.24
N LEU A 66 -18.87 -8.24 -0.68
CA LEU A 66 -19.40 -9.61 -0.57
C LEU A 66 -20.68 -9.65 0.27
N ALA A 67 -20.71 -8.94 1.40
CA ALA A 67 -21.89 -8.81 2.25
C ALA A 67 -23.08 -8.12 1.54
N LEU A 68 -22.80 -7.21 0.60
CA LEU A 68 -23.79 -6.60 -0.29
C LEU A 68 -24.23 -7.51 -1.46
N GLY A 69 -23.67 -8.72 -1.57
CA GLY A 69 -24.02 -9.71 -2.59
C GLY A 69 -23.22 -9.60 -3.89
N HIS A 70 -22.13 -8.83 -3.92
CA HIS A 70 -21.25 -8.76 -5.08
C HIS A 70 -20.29 -9.96 -5.13
N GLU A 71 -20.75 -11.13 -5.57
CA GLU A 71 -19.92 -12.36 -5.67
C GLU A 71 -18.65 -12.17 -6.51
N ALA A 72 -18.66 -11.25 -7.48
CA ALA A 72 -17.47 -10.92 -8.28
C ALA A 72 -16.38 -10.16 -7.49
N ALA A 73 -16.62 -9.80 -6.23
CA ALA A 73 -15.63 -9.25 -5.30
C ALA A 73 -14.82 -10.33 -4.56
N GLU A 74 -15.08 -11.62 -4.82
CA GLU A 74 -14.27 -12.73 -4.32
C GLU A 74 -12.79 -12.54 -4.67
N TYR A 75 -11.91 -12.88 -3.72
CA TYR A 75 -10.50 -12.55 -3.81
C TYR A 75 -9.59 -13.61 -3.20
N ASP A 76 -8.36 -13.69 -3.72
CA ASP A 76 -7.26 -14.39 -3.06
C ASP A 76 -6.35 -13.35 -2.38
N ALA A 77 -6.18 -13.44 -1.05
CA ALA A 77 -5.25 -12.58 -0.31
C ALA A 77 -3.93 -13.29 -0.02
N HIS A 78 -2.88 -12.82 -0.68
CA HIS A 78 -1.51 -13.31 -0.56
C HIS A 78 -0.72 -12.44 0.41
N LEU A 79 -0.04 -13.10 1.36
CA LEU A 79 0.78 -12.44 2.36
C LEU A 79 2.09 -11.93 1.75
N ILE A 80 2.41 -10.65 1.98
CA ILE A 80 3.67 -10.01 1.63
C ILE A 80 4.33 -9.53 2.94
N LYS A 81 5.38 -10.24 3.37
CA LYS A 81 6.07 -9.93 4.62
C LYS A 81 7.07 -8.81 4.41
N ILE A 82 6.63 -7.58 4.69
CA ILE A 82 7.44 -6.40 4.43
C ILE A 82 8.74 -6.34 5.26
N ASP A 83 8.76 -6.99 6.43
CA ASP A 83 9.94 -7.17 7.28
C ASP A 83 10.99 -8.10 6.62
N ASP A 84 10.58 -8.99 5.72
CA ASP A 84 11.46 -9.93 5.00
C ASP A 84 11.90 -9.39 3.63
N GLY A 85 11.31 -8.27 3.18
CA GLY A 85 11.65 -7.63 1.91
C GLY A 85 10.88 -8.15 0.69
N ASP A 86 9.82 -8.95 0.88
CA ASP A 86 8.97 -9.52 -0.20
C ASP A 86 8.43 -8.44 -1.17
N GLN A 87 8.22 -7.21 -0.70
CA GLN A 87 7.79 -6.07 -1.51
C GLN A 87 8.82 -5.64 -2.57
N PHE A 88 10.05 -6.15 -2.50
CA PHE A 88 11.12 -5.91 -3.46
C PHE A 88 11.35 -7.10 -4.40
N GLY A 89 10.51 -8.13 -4.38
CA GLY A 89 10.53 -9.22 -5.35
C GLY A 89 10.05 -8.76 -6.74
N SER A 90 10.58 -9.35 -7.82
CA SER A 90 10.27 -8.94 -9.20
C SER A 90 8.77 -8.90 -9.50
N GLY A 91 8.02 -9.94 -9.13
CA GLY A 91 6.58 -9.98 -9.33
C GLY A 91 5.82 -8.90 -8.56
N PHE A 92 6.22 -8.58 -7.31
CA PHE A 92 5.57 -7.50 -6.56
C PHE A 92 5.84 -6.12 -7.17
N VAL A 93 7.08 -5.89 -7.63
CA VAL A 93 7.46 -4.63 -8.28
C VAL A 93 6.73 -4.43 -9.62
N GLU A 94 6.42 -5.50 -10.34
CA GLU A 94 5.58 -5.44 -11.54
C GLU A 94 4.15 -4.95 -11.23
N VAL A 95 3.57 -5.36 -10.11
CA VAL A 95 2.25 -4.88 -9.66
C VAL A 95 2.35 -3.45 -9.10
N ASN A 96 3.32 -3.18 -8.22
CA ASN A 96 3.56 -1.87 -7.63
C ASN A 96 5.07 -1.48 -7.64
N PRO A 97 5.50 -0.60 -8.55
CA PRO A 97 6.90 -0.16 -8.60
C PRO A 97 7.34 0.66 -7.37
N ASN A 98 6.40 1.16 -6.56
CA ASN A 98 6.69 1.82 -5.28
C ASN A 98 7.07 0.82 -4.17
N SER A 99 6.94 -0.50 -4.40
CA SER A 99 7.27 -1.54 -3.42
C SER A 99 6.54 -1.35 -2.09
N LYS A 100 5.23 -1.06 -2.13
CA LYS A 100 4.38 -0.93 -0.94
C LYS A 100 3.09 -1.72 -1.07
N ILE A 101 2.68 -2.34 0.03
CA ILE A 101 1.35 -2.92 0.19
C ILE A 101 0.31 -1.85 0.56
N PRO A 102 -0.99 -2.10 0.32
CA PRO A 102 -1.52 -3.17 -0.52
C PRO A 102 -1.31 -2.90 -2.02
N ALA A 103 -1.23 -3.99 -2.79
CA ALA A 103 -1.29 -3.98 -4.25
C ALA A 103 -2.29 -5.03 -4.72
N MET A 104 -2.95 -4.80 -5.86
CA MET A 104 -4.00 -5.66 -6.40
C MET A 104 -3.81 -5.90 -7.90
N MET A 105 -4.13 -7.11 -8.35
CA MET A 105 -4.37 -7.42 -9.76
C MET A 105 -5.84 -7.80 -9.95
N ASP A 106 -6.53 -7.14 -10.87
CA ASP A 106 -7.86 -7.54 -11.34
C ASP A 106 -7.72 -8.35 -12.64
N ASN A 107 -7.80 -9.68 -12.50
CA ASN A 107 -7.73 -10.65 -13.59
C ASN A 107 -9.06 -10.82 -14.35
N SER A 108 -10.14 -10.12 -13.95
CA SER A 108 -11.39 -10.09 -14.72
C SER A 108 -11.33 -9.17 -15.94
N THR A 109 -10.29 -8.34 -16.03
CA THR A 109 -10.05 -7.41 -17.15
C THR A 109 -9.02 -7.98 -18.13
N ILE A 110 -9.07 -7.55 -19.40
CA ILE A 110 -8.14 -7.98 -20.45
C ILE A 110 -7.53 -6.74 -21.14
N PRO A 111 -6.21 -6.49 -21.00
CA PRO A 111 -5.27 -7.20 -20.12
C PRO A 111 -5.62 -7.01 -18.64
N PRO A 112 -5.10 -7.85 -17.72
CA PRO A 112 -5.29 -7.67 -16.29
C PRO A 112 -4.89 -6.28 -15.82
N THR A 113 -5.69 -5.70 -14.94
CA THR A 113 -5.48 -4.34 -14.43
C THR A 113 -4.72 -4.42 -13.11
N ARG A 114 -3.54 -3.78 -13.03
CA ARG A 114 -2.83 -3.58 -11.77
C ARG A 114 -3.30 -2.30 -11.08
N ILE A 115 -3.51 -2.35 -9.76
CA ILE A 115 -3.88 -1.20 -8.94
C ILE A 115 -3.04 -1.22 -7.66
N PHE A 116 -2.47 -0.08 -7.29
CA PHE A 116 -1.72 0.12 -6.04
C PHE A 116 -2.06 1.48 -5.45
N GLU A 117 -1.66 1.72 -4.19
CA GLU A 117 -2.25 2.70 -3.26
C GLU A 117 -3.59 2.24 -2.72
N SER A 118 -3.71 2.13 -1.39
CA SER A 118 -4.94 1.62 -0.76
C SER A 118 -6.18 2.43 -1.17
N SER A 119 -6.04 3.75 -1.28
CA SER A 119 -7.13 4.61 -1.71
C SER A 119 -7.47 4.41 -3.19
N ALA A 120 -6.50 4.23 -4.08
CA ALA A 120 -6.82 3.91 -5.47
C ALA A 120 -7.58 2.58 -5.59
N ILE A 121 -7.20 1.56 -4.80
CA ILE A 121 -7.91 0.27 -4.76
C ILE A 121 -9.35 0.44 -4.26
N LEU A 122 -9.57 1.16 -3.16
CA LEU A 122 -10.92 1.43 -2.64
C LEU A 122 -11.80 2.13 -3.68
N PHE A 123 -11.26 3.17 -4.33
CA PHE A 123 -11.99 3.94 -5.33
C PHE A 123 -12.31 3.09 -6.57
N TYR A 124 -11.33 2.31 -7.05
CA TYR A 124 -11.52 1.35 -8.15
C TYR A 124 -12.64 0.36 -7.87
N LEU A 125 -12.64 -0.27 -6.69
CA LEU A 125 -13.67 -1.24 -6.30
C LEU A 125 -15.04 -0.58 -6.18
N ALA A 126 -15.11 0.62 -5.60
CA ALA A 126 -16.36 1.38 -5.48
C ALA A 126 -16.98 1.69 -6.86
N GLU A 127 -16.16 2.07 -7.84
CA GLU A 127 -16.62 2.31 -9.21
C GLU A 127 -16.97 1.02 -9.95
N LYS A 128 -16.14 -0.02 -9.83
CA LYS A 128 -16.36 -1.32 -10.49
C LYS A 128 -17.68 -1.97 -10.09
N PHE A 129 -18.04 -1.89 -8.80
CA PHE A 129 -19.25 -2.49 -8.26
C PHE A 129 -20.41 -1.51 -8.07
N ASP A 130 -20.21 -0.23 -8.40
CA ASP A 130 -21.21 0.83 -8.24
C ASP A 130 -21.79 0.88 -6.81
N ALA A 131 -20.89 0.76 -5.82
CA ALA A 131 -21.23 0.58 -4.41
C ALA A 131 -20.32 1.42 -3.50
N LEU A 132 -20.79 1.70 -2.28
CA LEU A 132 -20.02 2.32 -1.19
C LEU A 132 -19.50 3.75 -1.48
N ILE A 133 -19.93 4.37 -2.57
CA ILE A 133 -19.70 5.77 -2.88
C ILE A 133 -21.01 6.44 -3.33
N PRO A 134 -21.36 7.65 -2.85
CA PRO A 134 -22.60 8.30 -3.26
C PRO A 134 -22.63 8.63 -4.76
N LYS A 135 -23.83 8.53 -5.35
CA LYS A 135 -24.12 8.96 -6.73
C LYS A 135 -24.53 10.43 -6.83
N ASP A 136 -25.16 10.96 -5.78
CA ASP A 136 -25.48 12.38 -5.70
C ASP A 136 -24.19 13.21 -5.75
N PRO A 137 -24.06 14.19 -6.67
CA PRO A 137 -22.81 14.92 -6.86
C PRO A 137 -22.31 15.63 -5.59
N ASN A 138 -23.21 16.20 -4.79
CA ASN A 138 -22.83 16.93 -3.58
C ASN A 138 -22.33 15.97 -2.50
N LYS A 139 -23.03 14.85 -2.28
CA LYS A 139 -22.61 13.81 -1.34
C LYS A 139 -21.31 13.13 -1.80
N ARG A 140 -21.13 12.93 -3.10
CA ARG A 140 -19.91 12.36 -3.67
C ARG A 140 -18.72 13.30 -3.43
N ALA A 141 -18.89 14.61 -3.64
CA ALA A 141 -17.85 15.60 -3.38
C ALA A 141 -17.41 15.61 -1.92
N GLU A 142 -18.35 15.55 -0.98
CA GLU A 142 -18.04 15.45 0.46
C GLU A 142 -17.30 14.14 0.78
N CYS A 143 -17.79 13.01 0.29
CA CYS A 143 -17.15 11.70 0.46
C CYS A 143 -15.69 11.71 -0.04
N LEU A 144 -15.46 12.25 -1.24
CA LEU A 144 -14.12 12.37 -1.81
C LEU A 144 -13.23 13.35 -1.05
N SER A 145 -13.79 14.41 -0.46
CA SER A 145 -13.02 15.34 0.36
C SER A 145 -12.40 14.62 1.57
N TRP A 146 -13.18 13.80 2.28
CA TRP A 146 -12.67 12.97 3.37
C TRP A 146 -11.73 11.86 2.90
N PHE A 147 -12.01 11.28 1.75
CA PHE A 147 -11.19 10.23 1.16
C PHE A 147 -9.77 10.70 0.86
N PHE A 148 -9.64 11.86 0.18
CA PHE A 148 -8.33 12.44 -0.12
C PHE A 148 -7.67 13.05 1.11
N TRP A 149 -8.44 13.59 2.06
CA TRP A 149 -7.92 13.98 3.37
C TRP A 149 -7.23 12.78 4.05
N GLN A 150 -7.86 11.61 4.06
CA GLN A 150 -7.29 10.40 4.67
C GLN A 150 -6.00 9.99 3.96
N ALA A 151 -6.01 9.96 2.62
CA ALA A 151 -4.85 9.61 1.81
C ALA A 151 -3.65 10.56 2.07
N GLY A 152 -3.90 11.86 2.17
CA GLY A 152 -2.86 12.87 2.41
C GLY A 152 -2.39 12.98 3.87
N SER A 153 -3.23 12.62 4.84
CA SER A 153 -2.93 12.79 6.28
C SER A 153 -2.29 11.55 6.92
N ALA A 154 -2.64 10.34 6.48
CA ALA A 154 -2.10 9.11 7.07
C ALA A 154 -0.57 8.98 7.05
N PRO A 155 0.17 9.49 6.04
CA PRO A 155 1.63 9.49 6.08
C PRO A 155 2.21 10.22 7.30
N PHE A 156 1.58 11.29 7.79
CA PHE A 156 2.03 11.99 8.99
C PHE A 156 1.83 11.15 10.26
N LEU A 157 0.71 10.43 10.36
CA LEU A 157 0.41 9.57 11.51
C LEU A 157 1.33 8.34 11.55
N GLY A 158 1.47 7.63 10.43
CA GLY A 158 2.27 6.40 10.37
C GLY A 158 3.77 6.66 10.19
N GLY A 159 4.14 7.39 9.13
CA GLY A 159 5.53 7.63 8.74
C GLY A 159 6.22 8.75 9.52
N GLY A 160 5.45 9.65 10.12
CA GLY A 160 5.92 10.63 11.09
C GLY A 160 5.81 10.09 12.51
N PHE A 161 4.67 10.35 13.16
CA PHE A 161 4.47 10.05 14.58
C PHE A 161 4.78 8.60 14.94
N GLY A 162 4.16 7.62 14.27
CA GLY A 162 4.34 6.20 14.59
C GLY A 162 5.79 5.74 14.44
N HIS A 163 6.50 6.22 13.42
CA HIS A 163 7.92 5.92 13.22
C HIS A 163 8.77 6.41 14.40
N PHE A 164 8.70 7.70 14.72
CA PHE A 164 9.53 8.31 15.77
C PHE A 164 9.11 7.90 17.19
N TYR A 165 7.84 7.55 17.40
CA TYR A 165 7.34 7.13 18.71
C TYR A 165 7.73 5.68 19.06
N GLN A 166 7.76 4.78 18.07
CA GLN A 166 7.83 3.34 18.32
C GLN A 166 9.03 2.63 17.67
N TYR A 167 9.54 3.12 16.53
CA TYR A 167 10.44 2.33 15.66
C TYR A 167 11.80 2.97 15.41
N ALA A 168 11.92 4.28 15.55
CA ALA A 168 13.20 4.98 15.55
C ALA A 168 14.02 4.60 16.80
N PRO A 169 15.35 4.48 16.69
CA PRO A 169 16.24 4.13 17.79
C PRO A 169 16.38 5.24 18.84
#